data_AF-A0A8T1RVV6-F1
#
_entry.id   AF-A0A8T1RVV6-F1
#
_cell.length_a   1.000
_cell.length_b   1.000
_cell.length_c   1.000
_cell.angle_alpha   90.00
_cell.angle_beta   90.00
_cell.angle_gamma   90.00
#
_symmetry.space_group_name_H-M   'P 1'
#
loop_
_entity.id
_entity.type
_entity.pdbx_description
1 polymer ?
#
loop_
_entity_poly.entity_id
_entity_poly.type
_entity_poly.pdbx_seq_one_letter_code
_entity_poly.pdbx_strand_id
1 'polypeptide(L)'
;RDNLCKCGYSKSQHIEGMQVNNTEKWSYRKHTKELPTDAFGDIQFENLGKRGKYIRLSCDTDSEMLYDLMTQHWHLKNPNLVISVTGGAKNFSLKPRMRKIFSRLIYIAQSKGAWIFTGGTHYGLMKYIGEVVRDNTISRSSEENVVAI
;
A
#
# COMPACT_ATOMS: atom_id res chain seq x y z
N ARG A 1 31.58 6.55 -6.62
CA ARG A 1 30.44 5.93 -7.33
C ARG A 1 30.64 4.41 -7.48
N ASP A 2 31.80 3.87 -7.13
CA ASP A 2 32.22 2.49 -7.45
C ASP A 2 31.61 1.38 -6.58
N ASN A 3 30.83 1.72 -5.55
CA ASN A 3 30.23 0.74 -4.64
C ASN A 3 28.71 0.56 -4.81
N LEU A 4 28.10 1.24 -5.78
CA LEU A 4 26.68 1.07 -6.11
C LEU A 4 26.52 0.13 -7.31
N CYS A 5 25.51 -0.72 -7.25
CA CYS A 5 25.07 -1.52 -8.37
C CYS A 5 24.21 -0.68 -9.34
N LYS A 6 24.05 -1.15 -10.58
CA LYS A 6 23.17 -0.53 -11.58
C LYS A 6 21.69 -0.48 -11.15
N CYS A 7 21.28 -1.27 -10.15
CA CYS A 7 19.95 -1.21 -9.54
C CYS A 7 19.79 -0.10 -8.48
N GLY A 8 20.88 0.60 -8.10
CA GLY A 8 20.87 1.68 -7.11
C GLY A 8 21.18 1.25 -5.67
N TYR A 9 21.17 -0.05 -5.36
CA TYR A 9 21.58 -0.58 -4.05
C TYR A 9 23.11 -0.72 -3.93
N SER A 10 23.59 -0.81 -2.69
CA SER A 10 25.00 -1.10 -2.42
C SER A 10 25.35 -2.52 -2.88
N LYS A 11 26.54 -2.71 -3.43
CA LYS A 11 27.03 -4.04 -3.83
C LYS A 11 27.07 -5.03 -2.66
N SER A 12 27.25 -4.54 -1.43
CA SER A 12 27.22 -5.37 -0.21
C SER A 12 25.82 -5.91 0.15
N GLN A 13 24.75 -5.38 -0.45
CA GLN A 13 23.38 -5.84 -0.22
C GLN A 13 22.95 -6.95 -1.19
N HIS A 14 23.90 -7.47 -1.98
CA HIS A 14 23.65 -8.49 -2.98
C HIS A 14 24.10 -9.85 -2.48
N ILE A 15 23.26 -10.86 -2.73
CA ILE A 15 23.59 -12.26 -2.48
C ILE A 15 24.78 -12.72 -3.35
N GLU A 16 25.56 -13.66 -2.82
CA GLU A 16 26.68 -14.26 -3.55
C GLU A 16 26.21 -14.92 -4.86
N GLY A 17 27.04 -14.84 -5.92
CA GLY A 17 26.72 -15.38 -7.25
C GLY A 17 26.06 -14.39 -8.21
N MET A 18 25.94 -13.11 -7.85
CA MET A 18 25.39 -12.08 -8.72
C MET A 18 26.33 -11.76 -9.89
N GLN A 19 25.92 -12.10 -11.12
CA GLN A 19 26.71 -11.87 -12.32
C GLN A 19 26.67 -10.39 -12.71
N VAL A 20 27.85 -9.76 -12.77
CA VAL A 20 27.97 -8.36 -13.19
C VAL A 20 28.23 -8.31 -14.69
N ASN A 21 27.17 -8.20 -15.49
CA ASN A 21 27.33 -7.89 -16.90
C ASN A 21 27.46 -6.36 -17.10
N ASN A 22 28.66 -5.93 -17.51
CA ASN A 22 28.96 -4.52 -17.71
C ASN A 22 28.54 -3.99 -19.09
N THR A 23 28.37 -4.86 -20.09
CA THR A 23 28.13 -4.45 -21.48
C THR A 23 26.65 -4.20 -21.79
N GLU A 24 25.74 -4.85 -21.07
CA GLU A 24 24.30 -4.68 -21.29
C GLU A 24 23.69 -3.50 -20.50
N LYS A 25 22.65 -2.90 -21.09
CA LYS A 25 21.78 -1.96 -20.41
C LYS A 25 20.98 -2.72 -19.35
N TRP A 26 21.07 -2.26 -18.10
CA TRP A 26 20.37 -2.90 -16.98
C TRP A 26 18.85 -2.86 -17.18
N SER A 27 18.20 -3.95 -16.81
CA SER A 27 16.74 -4.09 -16.74
C SER A 27 16.41 -5.12 -15.66
N TYR A 28 15.37 -4.87 -14.86
CA TYR A 28 15.00 -5.77 -13.77
C TYR A 28 14.75 -7.20 -14.29
N ARG A 29 13.97 -7.34 -15.38
CA ARG A 29 13.65 -8.65 -15.99
C ARG A 29 14.84 -9.56 -16.29
N LYS A 30 16.00 -8.99 -16.68
CA LYS A 30 17.20 -9.76 -17.03
C LYS A 30 18.23 -9.86 -15.91
N HIS A 31 18.22 -8.88 -14.99
CA HIS A 31 19.32 -8.67 -14.04
C HIS A 31 18.87 -8.78 -12.58
N THR A 32 17.63 -9.20 -12.33
CA THR A 32 17.14 -9.59 -11.00
C THR A 32 16.66 -11.03 -11.03
N LYS A 33 16.71 -11.70 -9.87
CA LYS A 33 16.15 -13.04 -9.68
C LYS A 33 15.02 -12.95 -8.67
N GLU A 34 13.87 -13.52 -9.00
CA GLU A 34 12.78 -13.65 -8.05
C GLU A 34 13.09 -14.72 -7.01
N LEU A 35 12.75 -14.40 -5.77
CA LEU A 35 12.84 -15.28 -4.61
C LEU A 35 11.54 -15.16 -3.82
N PRO A 36 11.18 -16.18 -3.01
CA PRO A 36 10.07 -16.07 -2.08
C PRO A 36 10.20 -14.82 -1.19
N THR A 37 9.08 -14.14 -0.94
CA THR A 37 9.08 -12.95 -0.09
C THR A 37 9.28 -13.33 1.37
N ASP A 38 10.17 -12.61 2.05
CA ASP A 38 10.45 -12.72 3.49
C ASP A 38 9.74 -11.61 4.29
N ALA A 39 9.01 -10.72 3.62
CA ALA A 39 8.38 -9.55 4.21
C ALA A 39 6.85 -9.63 4.06
N PHE A 40 6.21 -10.31 5.01
CA PHE A 40 4.76 -10.44 5.11
C PHE A 40 4.33 -10.67 6.57
N GLY A 41 3.05 -10.42 6.85
CA GLY A 41 2.46 -10.70 8.15
C GLY A 41 1.56 -9.57 8.62
N ASP A 42 1.63 -9.29 9.91
CA ASP A 42 0.87 -8.22 10.55
C ASP A 42 1.83 -7.13 11.08
N ILE A 43 1.47 -5.86 10.91
CA ILE A 43 2.16 -4.70 11.51
C ILE A 43 1.23 -4.03 12.50
N GLN A 44 1.76 -3.70 13.68
CA GLN A 44 1.10 -2.88 14.68
C GLN A 44 2.00 -1.69 15.00
N PHE A 45 1.43 -0.48 14.90
CA PHE A 45 2.12 0.73 15.34
C PHE A 45 1.83 0.96 16.82
N GLU A 46 2.88 1.27 17.59
CA GLU A 46 2.85 1.40 19.06
C GLU A 46 1.71 2.31 19.56
N ASN A 47 1.39 3.38 18.81
CA ASN A 47 0.46 4.44 19.24
C ASN A 47 -0.91 4.42 18.55
N LEU A 48 -1.24 3.40 17.74
CA LEU A 48 -2.48 3.39 16.94
C LEU A 48 -3.44 2.25 17.27
N GLY A 49 -3.02 1.25 18.06
CA GLY A 49 -3.88 0.17 18.56
C GLY A 49 -4.48 -0.76 17.50
N LYS A 50 -4.28 -0.49 16.21
CA LYS A 50 -4.76 -1.31 15.09
C LYS A 50 -3.63 -2.11 14.46
N ARG A 51 -3.94 -3.37 14.14
CA ARG A 51 -3.07 -4.29 13.41
C ARG A 51 -3.48 -4.29 11.94
N GLY A 52 -2.53 -4.00 11.06
CA GLY A 52 -2.71 -4.06 9.60
C GLY A 52 -1.98 -5.27 9.01
N LYS A 53 -2.54 -5.86 7.95
CA LYS A 53 -1.87 -6.93 7.20
C LYS A 53 -0.96 -6.33 6.13
N TYR A 54 0.19 -6.95 5.88
CA TYR A 54 1.09 -6.52 4.83
C TYR A 54 1.76 -7.69 4.12
N ILE A 55 2.16 -7.45 2.87
CA ILE A 55 3.00 -8.34 2.08
C ILE A 55 3.80 -7.51 1.07
N ARG A 56 5.07 -7.86 0.85
CA ARG A 56 5.87 -7.34 -0.26
C ARG A 56 5.74 -8.26 -1.47
N LEU A 57 5.41 -7.69 -2.63
CA LEU A 57 5.16 -8.39 -3.88
C LEU A 57 6.21 -8.04 -4.94
N SER A 58 6.33 -8.90 -5.96
CA SER A 58 7.06 -8.56 -7.17
C SER A 58 6.25 -7.58 -8.02
N CYS A 59 6.90 -6.85 -8.91
CA CYS A 59 6.24 -5.84 -9.73
C CYS A 59 5.29 -6.41 -10.80
N ASP A 60 5.41 -7.70 -11.09
CA ASP A 60 4.67 -8.45 -12.10
C ASP A 60 3.88 -9.63 -11.51
N THR A 61 3.65 -9.63 -10.20
CA THR A 61 2.71 -10.57 -9.56
C THR A 61 1.29 -10.37 -10.14
N ASP A 62 0.63 -11.48 -10.49
CA ASP A 62 -0.71 -11.45 -11.06
C ASP A 62 -1.75 -10.87 -10.08
N SER A 63 -2.55 -9.93 -10.57
CA SER A 63 -3.67 -9.33 -9.84
C SER A 63 -4.71 -10.32 -9.34
N GLU A 64 -4.93 -11.44 -10.03
CA GLU A 64 -5.88 -12.48 -9.58
C GLU A 64 -5.38 -13.12 -8.28
N MET A 65 -4.07 -13.40 -8.20
CA MET A 65 -3.44 -13.89 -6.97
C MET A 65 -3.53 -12.88 -5.82
N LEU A 66 -3.43 -11.57 -6.09
CA LEU A 66 -3.65 -10.54 -5.07
C LEU A 66 -5.11 -10.52 -4.58
N TYR A 67 -6.07 -10.69 -5.49
CA TYR A 67 -7.48 -10.76 -5.14
C TYR A 67 -7.79 -11.96 -4.24
N ASP A 68 -7.25 -13.13 -4.58
CA ASP A 68 -7.38 -14.33 -3.76
C ASP A 68 -6.70 -14.17 -2.41
N LEU A 69 -5.51 -13.55 -2.35
CA LEU A 69 -4.87 -13.22 -1.08
C LEU A 69 -5.78 -12.37 -0.19
N MET A 70 -6.34 -11.30 -0.74
CA MET A 70 -7.20 -10.38 0.00
C MET A 70 -8.50 -11.03 0.48
N THR A 71 -9.13 -11.85 -0.36
CA THR A 71 -10.45 -12.43 -0.05
C THR A 71 -10.35 -13.74 0.73
N GLN A 72 -9.44 -14.64 0.33
CA GLN A 72 -9.32 -15.99 0.92
C GLN A 72 -8.41 -16.01 2.15
N HIS A 73 -7.29 -15.29 2.12
CA HIS A 73 -6.30 -15.34 3.20
C HIS A 73 -6.43 -14.19 4.21
N TRP A 74 -6.85 -13.01 3.77
CA TRP A 74 -7.13 -11.88 4.66
C TRP A 74 -8.60 -11.75 5.05
N HIS A 75 -9.47 -12.59 4.46
CA HIS A 75 -10.90 -12.64 4.73
C HIS A 75 -11.61 -11.30 4.51
N LEU A 76 -11.14 -10.51 3.55
CA LEU A 76 -11.84 -9.30 3.15
C LEU A 76 -13.10 -9.68 2.37
N LYS A 77 -14.24 -9.14 2.77
CA LYS A 77 -15.48 -9.28 2.01
C LYS A 77 -15.31 -8.68 0.62
N ASN A 78 -15.82 -9.37 -0.39
CA ASN A 78 -15.80 -8.90 -1.77
C ASN A 78 -16.44 -7.50 -1.87
N PRO A 79 -15.77 -6.54 -2.54
CA PRO A 79 -16.29 -5.19 -2.65
C PRO A 79 -17.39 -5.13 -3.71
N ASN A 80 -18.41 -4.32 -3.46
CA ASN A 80 -19.39 -3.94 -4.50
C ASN A 80 -18.92 -2.74 -5.34
N LEU A 81 -17.86 -2.08 -4.88
CA LEU A 81 -17.28 -0.89 -5.50
C LEU A 81 -15.80 -0.77 -5.10
N VAL A 82 -14.95 -0.38 -6.05
CA VAL A 82 -13.55 -0.04 -5.78
C VAL A 82 -13.35 1.45 -6.01
N ILE A 83 -12.78 2.14 -5.03
CA ILE A 83 -12.49 3.57 -5.06
C ILE A 83 -10.98 3.73 -5.02
N SER A 84 -10.37 4.14 -6.13
CA SER A 84 -8.95 4.52 -6.15
C SER A 84 -8.80 6.01 -5.87
N VAL A 85 -8.00 6.35 -4.85
CA VAL A 85 -7.68 7.72 -4.50
C VAL A 85 -6.19 7.98 -4.68
N THR A 86 -5.88 8.79 -5.69
CA THR A 86 -4.52 9.18 -6.05
C THR A 86 -4.34 10.69 -5.86
N GLY A 87 -3.13 11.14 -5.56
CA GLY A 87 -2.84 12.56 -5.43
C GLY A 87 -1.35 12.86 -5.41
N GLY A 88 -1.01 14.15 -5.40
CA GLY A 88 0.38 14.60 -5.31
C GLY A 88 1.02 14.26 -3.97
N ALA A 89 2.28 13.83 -3.99
CA ALA A 89 3.08 13.53 -2.80
C ALA A 89 3.58 14.79 -2.06
N LYS A 90 3.43 15.98 -2.65
CA LYS A 90 3.76 17.24 -1.96
C LYS A 90 2.72 17.53 -0.89
N ASN A 91 3.17 17.90 0.31
CA ASN A 91 2.28 18.37 1.35
C ASN A 91 1.64 19.70 0.92
N PHE A 92 0.32 19.78 1.03
CA PHE A 92 -0.44 20.99 0.77
C PHE A 92 -1.50 21.15 1.86
N SER A 93 -1.74 22.38 2.28
CA SER A 93 -2.81 22.66 3.24
C SER A 93 -4.16 22.41 2.57
N LEU A 94 -4.89 21.39 3.03
CA LEU A 94 -6.26 21.18 2.57
C LEU A 94 -7.17 22.31 3.07
N LYS A 95 -7.97 22.87 2.14
CA LYS A 95 -9.07 23.76 2.50
C LYS A 95 -10.09 22.98 3.36
N PRO A 96 -10.72 23.59 4.38
CA PRO A 96 -11.70 22.92 5.25
C PRO A 96 -12.81 22.17 4.50
N ARG A 97 -13.24 22.69 3.34
CA ARG A 97 -14.25 22.06 2.46
C ARG A 97 -13.85 20.64 2.02
N MET A 98 -12.56 20.37 1.82
CA MET A 98 -12.08 19.06 1.37
C MET A 98 -12.29 17.98 2.43
N ARG A 99 -12.13 18.30 3.72
CA ARG A 99 -12.40 17.35 4.81
C ARG A 99 -13.83 16.82 4.75
N LYS A 100 -14.81 17.71 4.50
CA LYS A 100 -16.23 17.33 4.33
C LYS A 100 -16.45 16.37 3.15
N ILE A 101 -15.72 16.58 2.05
CA ILE A 101 -15.79 15.69 0.87
C ILE A 101 -15.26 14.31 1.24
N PHE A 102 -14.09 14.22 1.89
CA PHE A 102 -13.53 12.94 2.29
C PHE A 102 -14.38 12.23 3.34
N SER A 103 -14.94 12.94 4.33
CA SER A 103 -15.87 12.33 5.29
C SER A 103 -17.07 11.70 4.58
N ARG A 104 -17.62 12.37 3.55
CA ARG A 104 -18.72 11.81 2.75
C ARG A 104 -18.27 10.61 1.92
N LEU A 105 -17.05 10.62 1.38
CA LEU A 105 -16.47 9.48 0.66
C LEU A 105 -16.36 8.26 1.57
N ILE A 106 -15.79 8.42 2.77
CA ILE A 106 -15.65 7.34 3.75
C ILE A 106 -17.02 6.79 4.15
N TYR A 107 -18.01 7.66 4.34
CA TYR A 107 -19.39 7.24 4.60
C TYR A 107 -19.98 6.39 3.46
N ILE A 108 -19.81 6.81 2.20
CA ILE A 108 -20.30 6.06 1.04
C ILE A 108 -19.60 4.70 0.97
N ALA A 109 -18.28 4.68 1.14
CA ALA A 109 -17.49 3.45 1.10
C ALA A 109 -17.96 2.45 2.17
N GLN A 110 -18.20 2.92 3.39
CA GLN A 110 -18.75 2.11 4.47
C GLN A 110 -20.12 1.54 4.08
N SER A 111 -21.06 2.41 3.67
CA SER A 111 -22.44 2.00 3.37
C SER A 111 -22.61 1.07 2.17
N LYS A 112 -21.63 1.06 1.25
CA LYS A 112 -21.66 0.23 0.03
C LYS A 112 -20.80 -1.02 0.14
N GLY A 113 -20.04 -1.18 1.23
CA GLY A 113 -19.01 -2.20 1.32
C GLY A 113 -17.96 -2.04 0.22
N ALA A 114 -17.47 -0.81 0.03
CA ALA A 114 -16.46 -0.49 -0.98
C ALA A 114 -15.05 -0.66 -0.42
N TRP A 115 -14.11 -1.03 -1.28
CA TRP A 115 -12.67 -0.94 -0.98
C TRP A 115 -12.13 0.42 -1.40
N ILE A 116 -11.31 1.03 -0.55
CA ILE A 116 -10.59 2.26 -0.87
C ILE A 116 -9.11 1.91 -1.08
N PHE A 117 -8.61 2.13 -2.29
CA PHE A 117 -7.18 2.02 -2.59
C PHE A 117 -6.54 3.40 -2.53
N THR A 118 -5.44 3.51 -1.80
CA THR A 118 -4.66 4.74 -1.65
C THR A 118 -3.17 4.45 -1.74
N GLY A 119 -2.33 5.47 -1.87
CA GLY A 119 -0.87 5.29 -1.92
C GLY A 119 -0.23 4.87 -0.58
N GLY A 120 -0.98 4.76 0.52
CA GLY A 120 -0.51 4.29 1.83
C GLY A 120 0.49 5.20 2.57
N THR A 121 1.03 6.25 1.94
CA THR A 121 2.04 7.12 2.53
C THR A 121 1.46 8.20 3.44
N HIS A 122 2.23 8.65 4.43
CA HIS A 122 1.84 9.74 5.34
C HIS A 122 2.14 11.15 4.76
N TYR A 123 1.92 11.34 3.46
CA TYR A 123 2.18 12.61 2.77
C TYR A 123 1.02 13.03 1.86
N GLY A 124 0.91 14.33 1.62
CA GLY A 124 -0.07 14.91 0.71
C GLY A 124 -1.49 14.45 1.01
N LEU A 125 -2.22 14.08 -0.05
CA LEU A 125 -3.63 13.67 0.03
C LEU A 125 -3.83 12.41 0.89
N MET A 126 -2.90 11.45 0.82
CA MET A 126 -3.03 10.14 1.47
C MET A 126 -3.06 10.27 2.99
N LYS A 127 -2.26 11.20 3.55
CA LYS A 127 -2.30 11.55 4.98
C LYS A 127 -3.70 11.93 5.43
N TYR A 128 -4.36 12.80 4.68
CA TYR A 128 -5.68 13.32 5.04
C TYR A 128 -6.78 12.27 4.94
N ILE A 129 -6.70 11.36 3.97
CA ILE A 129 -7.61 10.21 3.90
C ILE A 129 -7.43 9.35 5.16
N GLY A 130 -6.19 9.04 5.54
CA GLY A 130 -5.89 8.28 6.75
C GLY A 130 -6.43 8.94 8.02
N GLU A 131 -6.30 10.27 8.15
CA GLU A 131 -6.88 11.03 9.26
C GLU A 131 -8.41 10.92 9.29
N VAL A 132 -9.09 11.08 8.15
CA VAL A 132 -10.55 10.99 8.09
C VAL A 132 -11.05 9.58 8.35
N VAL A 133 -10.36 8.54 7.85
CA VAL A 133 -10.68 7.14 8.16
C VAL A 133 -10.55 6.90 9.67
N ARG A 134 -9.44 7.34 10.27
CA ARG A 134 -9.22 7.24 11.73
C ARG A 134 -10.36 7.90 12.51
N ASP A 135 -10.68 9.16 12.20
CA ASP A 135 -11.73 9.92 12.88
C ASP A 135 -13.11 9.24 12.77
N ASN A 136 -13.44 8.66 11.60
CA ASN A 136 -14.69 7.91 11.40
C ASN A 136 -14.72 6.59 12.20
N THR A 137 -13.59 5.88 12.29
CA THR A 137 -13.53 4.64 13.07
C THR A 137 -13.56 4.85 14.58
N ILE A 138 -13.02 5.98 15.08
CA ILE A 138 -13.09 6.32 16.51
C ILE A 138 -14.50 6.76 16.90
N SER A 139 -15.21 7.45 15.99
CA SER A 139 -16.55 7.98 16.26
C SER A 139 -17.68 6.96 16.10
N ARG A 140 -17.42 5.78 15.51
CA ARG A 140 -18.45 4.78 15.23
C ARG A 140 -18.02 3.39 15.70
N SER A 141 -18.74 2.84 16.67
CA SER A 141 -18.61 1.46 17.16
C SER A 141 -19.29 0.43 16.25
N SER A 142 -19.27 0.63 14.94
CA SER A 142 -19.98 -0.21 13.97
C SER A 142 -19.15 -1.42 13.54
N GLU A 143 -19.80 -2.58 13.43
CA GLU A 143 -19.21 -3.86 12.97
C GLU A 143 -18.65 -3.79 11.53
N GLU A 144 -19.09 -2.83 10.72
CA GLU A 144 -18.62 -2.64 9.35
C GLU A 144 -17.53 -1.57 9.26
N ASN A 145 -16.27 -1.98 9.45
CA ASN A 145 -15.13 -1.10 9.23
C ASN A 145 -14.88 -0.90 7.72
N VAL A 146 -14.52 0.33 7.34
CA VAL A 146 -14.05 0.63 5.99
C VAL A 146 -12.75 -0.13 5.72
N VAL A 147 -12.68 -0.81 4.57
CA VAL A 147 -11.47 -1.45 4.09
C VAL A 147 -10.68 -0.42 3.27
N ALA A 148 -9.54 0.01 3.81
CA ALA A 148 -8.57 0.87 3.14
C ALA A 148 -7.28 0.08 2.91
N ILE A 149 -6.82 0.06 1.66
CA ILE A 149 -5.66 -0.69 1.16
C ILE A 149 -4.63 0.32 0.65
#